data_AF-A0A357KXQ2-F1
#
_entry.id   AF-A0A357KXQ2-F1
#
_cell.length_a   1.000
_cell.length_b   1.000
_cell.length_c   1.000
_cell.angle_alpha   90.00
_cell.angle_beta   90.00
_cell.angle_gamma   90.00
#
_symmetry.space_group_name_H-M   'P 1'
#
loop_
_entity.id
_entity.type
_entity.pdbx_description
1 polymer ?
#
loop_
_entity_poly.entity_id
_entity_poly.type
_entity_poly.pdbx_seq_one_letter_code
_entity_poly.pdbx_strand_id
1 'polypeptide(L)'
;MTAGVSSPTVEVCVGEDGATAIVRLPDGVDPALVTMESCAAALRRAHVVLGADTLELVENFIAAARAGGARERAIGLVEEAYRGARTQGPGGAARVVSGPIEPGGAPVVFHGPTRVEGGIKAGATLECAGGLIVTGAIEGATLRVSGDFEAQGGFAGRGKGELRVHGAARARYLDAVQGEVLRQLRVEGQIINCHLLVHGGLDCPSGSLIGGRCESGGRVVLATLGSDSATLTELVLGRVPLLEPLVGKLDGLLERAGAAQQKSEAELAQLSVPGRRLSAFEKERRCELEFDVQTMRDRMARAALMRHRTAEVVATLGAVDLSVGRTVFPGAAVEVGKQVFRVRKQIHGPVRVVRGTSGDLVCVRDGAGEGTPLAAYSEVKARAA
;
A
#
# COMPACT_ATOMS: atom_id res chain seq x y z
N MET A 1 28.03 -11.83 -28.52
CA MET A 1 26.62 -11.96 -28.08
C MET A 1 26.56 -11.51 -26.63
N THR A 2 25.67 -10.57 -26.35
CA THR A 2 25.60 -9.72 -25.15
C THR A 2 25.26 -10.50 -23.88
N ALA A 3 26.23 -10.70 -23.00
CA ALA A 3 25.97 -11.11 -21.61
C ALA A 3 25.53 -9.87 -20.83
N GLY A 4 24.27 -9.86 -20.41
CA GLY A 4 23.69 -8.78 -19.61
C GLY A 4 24.43 -8.64 -18.29
N VAL A 5 24.96 -7.46 -18.04
CA VAL A 5 25.59 -7.07 -16.77
C VAL A 5 24.50 -7.08 -15.69
N SER A 6 24.43 -8.14 -14.89
CA SER A 6 23.66 -8.10 -13.66
C SER A 6 24.41 -7.21 -12.68
N SER A 7 23.94 -5.99 -12.48
CA SER A 7 24.44 -5.11 -11.44
C SER A 7 24.38 -5.84 -10.09
N PRO A 8 25.44 -5.86 -9.27
CA PRO A 8 25.41 -6.56 -7.99
C PRO A 8 24.34 -5.93 -7.10
N THR A 9 23.32 -6.72 -6.78
CA THR A 9 22.21 -6.28 -5.94
C THR A 9 22.62 -6.37 -4.48
N VAL A 10 22.97 -5.21 -3.93
CA VAL A 10 22.89 -4.99 -2.48
C VAL A 10 21.46 -5.30 -2.04
N GLU A 11 21.30 -6.20 -1.08
CA GLU A 11 20.00 -6.58 -0.55
C GLU A 11 19.60 -5.58 0.54
N VAL A 12 18.35 -5.12 0.50
CA VAL A 12 17.80 -4.24 1.53
C VAL A 12 16.60 -4.93 2.13
N CYS A 13 16.74 -5.41 3.36
CA CYS A 13 15.64 -6.00 4.12
C CYS A 13 15.03 -4.91 5.01
N VAL A 14 13.85 -4.44 4.65
CA VAL A 14 13.07 -3.57 5.55
C VAL A 14 12.42 -4.47 6.60
N GLY A 15 12.67 -4.21 7.88
CA GLY A 15 12.05 -4.96 8.97
C GLY A 15 10.54 -4.79 8.99
N GLU A 16 9.85 -5.74 9.64
CA GLU A 16 8.39 -5.79 9.70
C GLU A 16 7.74 -4.55 10.34
N ASP A 17 8.53 -3.77 11.06
CA ASP A 17 8.14 -2.50 11.67
C ASP A 17 8.18 -1.30 10.71
N GLY A 18 8.68 -1.48 9.48
CA GLY A 18 8.89 -0.41 8.50
C GLY A 18 9.92 0.64 8.93
N ALA A 19 10.63 0.39 10.04
CA ALA A 19 11.50 1.34 10.72
C ALA A 19 12.96 0.85 10.77
N THR A 20 13.25 -0.32 10.23
CA THR A 20 14.61 -0.84 10.11
C THR A 20 14.87 -1.21 8.65
N ALA A 21 16.03 -0.86 8.11
CA ALA A 21 16.45 -1.29 6.78
C ALA A 21 17.85 -1.87 6.89
N ILE A 22 17.97 -3.20 6.77
CA ILE A 22 19.23 -3.91 6.84
C ILE A 22 19.78 -4.00 5.42
N VAL A 23 20.87 -3.29 5.17
CA VAL A 23 21.63 -3.37 3.93
C VAL A 23 22.61 -4.54 4.05
N ARG A 24 22.47 -5.55 3.18
CA ARG A 24 23.31 -6.75 3.16
C ARG A 24 24.05 -6.85 1.84
N LEU A 25 25.32 -7.25 1.94
CA LEU A 25 26.11 -7.69 0.80
C LEU A 25 26.03 -9.22 0.74
N PRO A 26 25.46 -9.78 -0.35
CA PRO A 26 25.47 -11.23 -0.56
C PRO A 26 26.90 -11.79 -0.62
N ASP A 27 27.08 -13.03 -0.17
CA ASP A 27 28.35 -13.72 -0.24
C ASP A 27 28.81 -13.85 -1.72
N GLY A 28 30.03 -13.38 -2.02
CA GLY A 28 30.60 -13.42 -3.37
C GLY A 28 30.49 -12.14 -4.21
N VAL A 29 29.94 -11.04 -3.66
CA VAL A 29 29.96 -9.72 -4.32
C VAL A 29 31.31 -9.03 -4.12
N ASP A 30 31.93 -8.57 -5.21
CA ASP A 30 33.17 -7.78 -5.16
C ASP A 30 32.90 -6.41 -4.48
N PRO A 31 33.60 -6.10 -3.37
CA PRO A 31 33.47 -4.80 -2.68
C PRO A 31 33.74 -3.58 -3.58
N ALA A 32 34.49 -3.73 -4.68
CA ALA A 32 34.75 -2.67 -5.63
C ALA A 32 33.51 -2.22 -6.41
N LEU A 33 32.49 -3.08 -6.54
CA LEU A 33 31.25 -2.80 -7.26
C LEU A 33 30.16 -2.16 -6.38
N VAL A 34 30.42 -2.01 -5.08
CA VAL A 34 29.54 -1.32 -4.13
C VAL A 34 29.82 0.18 -4.23
N THR A 35 28.87 0.93 -4.82
CA THR A 35 28.97 2.37 -5.04
C THR A 35 27.78 3.08 -4.41
N MET A 36 27.92 4.39 -4.19
CA MET A 36 26.84 5.21 -3.64
C MET A 36 25.58 5.12 -4.53
N GLU A 37 25.76 5.06 -5.84
CA GLU A 37 24.65 4.91 -6.79
C GLU A 37 23.96 3.55 -6.68
N SER A 38 24.70 2.45 -6.52
CA SER A 38 24.09 1.11 -6.40
C SER A 38 23.35 0.93 -5.08
N CYS A 39 23.90 1.44 -3.97
CA CYS A 39 23.24 1.46 -2.67
C CYS A 39 22.01 2.39 -2.64
N ALA A 40 22.12 3.60 -3.18
CA ALA A 40 20.99 4.53 -3.26
C ALA A 40 19.85 3.98 -4.13
N ALA A 41 20.18 3.32 -5.24
CA ALA A 41 19.19 2.65 -6.09
C ALA A 41 18.49 1.50 -5.35
N ALA A 42 19.23 0.69 -4.57
CA ALA A 42 18.66 -0.40 -3.78
C ALA A 42 17.74 0.12 -2.66
N LEU A 43 18.17 1.17 -1.95
CA LEU A 43 17.38 1.82 -0.89
C LEU A 43 16.10 2.48 -1.42
N ARG A 44 16.17 3.17 -2.58
CA ARG A 44 14.99 3.75 -3.23
C ARG A 44 14.00 2.68 -3.69
N ARG A 45 14.49 1.53 -4.21
CA ARG A 45 13.65 0.38 -4.58
C ARG A 45 12.96 -0.23 -3.36
N ALA A 46 13.59 -0.14 -2.19
CA ALA A 46 13.02 -0.56 -0.90
C ALA A 46 12.19 0.54 -0.22
N HIS A 47 11.87 1.64 -0.91
CA HIS A 47 11.09 2.77 -0.40
C HIS A 47 11.71 3.48 0.82
N VAL A 48 13.03 3.42 0.98
CA VAL A 48 13.77 4.13 2.03
C VAL A 48 14.07 5.57 1.57
N VAL A 49 13.70 6.55 2.40
CA VAL A 49 14.00 7.97 2.17
C VAL A 49 15.48 8.23 2.44
N LEU A 50 16.18 8.83 1.47
CA LEU A 50 17.61 9.10 1.56
C LEU A 50 17.84 10.51 2.11
N GLY A 51 18.00 10.63 3.42
CA GLY A 51 18.46 11.87 4.07
C GLY A 51 19.99 11.99 4.09
N ALA A 52 20.52 13.14 4.52
CA ALA A 52 21.97 13.36 4.68
C ALA A 52 22.61 12.30 5.58
N ASP A 53 21.97 12.00 6.71
CA ASP A 53 22.42 10.97 7.65
C ASP A 53 22.42 9.56 7.02
N THR A 54 21.46 9.28 6.12
CA THR A 54 21.39 8.00 5.39
C THR A 54 22.53 7.90 4.37
N LEU A 55 22.87 9.01 3.71
CA LEU A 55 23.98 9.06 2.76
C LEU A 55 25.31 8.84 3.47
N GLU A 56 25.53 9.48 4.61
CA GLU A 56 26.73 9.29 5.44
C GLU A 56 26.87 7.85 5.93
N LEU A 57 25.76 7.20 6.32
CA LEU A 57 25.75 5.79 6.70
C LEU A 57 26.09 4.86 5.53
N VAL A 58 25.62 5.19 4.33
CA VAL A 58 25.96 4.41 3.13
C VAL A 58 27.42 4.62 2.73
N GLU A 59 27.97 5.82 2.88
CA GLU A 59 29.40 6.09 2.68
C GLU A 59 30.26 5.29 3.66
N ASN A 60 29.87 5.26 4.93
CA ASN A 60 30.53 4.46 5.97
C ASN A 60 30.42 2.95 5.67
N PHE A 61 29.27 2.49 5.16
CA PHE A 61 29.08 1.10 4.71
C PHE A 61 29.98 0.75 3.52
N ILE A 62 30.08 1.63 2.52
CA ILE A 62 30.95 1.44 1.35
C ILE A 62 32.42 1.40 1.79
N ALA A 63 32.83 2.29 2.69
CA ALA A 63 34.18 2.31 3.25
C ALA A 63 34.48 1.01 4.03
N ALA A 64 33.55 0.54 4.86
CA ALA A 64 33.69 -0.70 5.63
C ALA A 64 33.72 -1.96 4.75
N ALA A 65 32.90 -2.00 3.69
CA ALA A 65 32.89 -3.08 2.70
C ALA A 65 34.25 -3.19 1.98
N ARG A 66 34.85 -2.05 1.61
CA ARG A 66 36.17 -1.99 0.95
C ARG A 66 37.33 -2.34 1.89
N ALA A 67 37.16 -2.18 3.20
CA ALA A 67 38.17 -2.51 4.20
C ALA A 67 38.18 -4.00 4.64
N GLY A 68 37.36 -4.87 4.02
CA GLY A 68 37.39 -6.31 4.25
C GLY A 68 36.72 -6.79 5.55
N GLY A 69 35.96 -5.94 6.24
CA GLY A 69 35.31 -6.24 7.51
C GLY A 69 33.84 -6.69 7.39
N ALA A 70 33.53 -7.70 6.58
CA ALA A 70 32.16 -8.13 6.31
C ALA A 70 31.70 -9.26 7.27
N ARG A 71 31.09 -8.87 8.41
CA ARG A 71 29.92 -9.53 9.01
C ARG A 71 29.41 -8.83 10.27
N GLU A 72 30.28 -8.21 11.06
CA GLU A 72 29.90 -7.75 12.42
C GLU A 72 29.82 -6.21 12.58
N ARG A 73 30.40 -5.41 11.69
CA ARG A 73 30.39 -3.93 11.81
C ARG A 73 29.26 -3.22 11.04
N ALA A 74 28.74 -3.82 9.97
CA ALA A 74 27.64 -3.23 9.19
C ALA A 74 26.27 -3.37 9.88
N ILE A 75 26.11 -4.33 10.79
CA ILE A 75 24.90 -4.50 11.61
C ILE A 75 24.89 -3.46 12.75
N GLY A 76 26.04 -3.17 13.35
CA GLY A 76 26.13 -2.22 14.48
C GLY A 76 25.89 -0.76 14.11
N LEU A 77 26.37 -0.29 12.95
CA LEU A 77 26.27 1.11 12.55
C LEU A 77 24.85 1.54 12.14
N VAL A 78 24.08 0.65 11.50
CA VAL A 78 22.67 0.91 11.17
C VAL A 78 21.79 0.77 12.41
N GLU A 79 22.10 -0.17 13.32
CA GLU A 79 21.42 -0.26 14.61
C GLU A 79 21.68 0.97 15.49
N GLU A 80 22.90 1.48 15.63
CA GLU A 80 23.19 2.63 16.50
C GLU A 80 22.69 3.97 15.95
N ALA A 81 22.71 4.19 14.64
CA ALA A 81 22.20 5.43 14.07
C ALA A 81 20.66 5.51 14.14
N TYR A 82 19.95 4.38 13.96
CA TYR A 82 18.48 4.34 14.08
C TYR A 82 18.01 4.20 15.54
N ARG A 83 18.79 3.49 16.40
CA ARG A 83 18.61 3.52 17.86
C ARG A 83 18.93 4.92 18.40
N GLY A 84 19.83 5.70 17.79
CA GLY A 84 20.06 7.12 18.07
C GLY A 84 18.89 8.02 17.65
N ALA A 85 18.24 7.73 16.52
CA ALA A 85 17.01 8.40 16.09
C ALA A 85 15.78 8.08 16.99
N ARG A 86 15.83 6.99 17.77
CA ARG A 86 14.75 6.53 18.67
C ARG A 86 15.09 6.44 20.16
N THR A 87 16.34 6.65 20.59
CA THR A 87 16.65 7.03 21.99
C THR A 87 16.11 8.42 22.29
N GLN A 88 15.74 9.17 21.26
CA GLN A 88 14.57 10.05 21.31
C GLN A 88 13.31 9.21 21.10
N GLY A 89 12.82 8.57 22.16
CA GLY A 89 11.41 8.19 22.25
C GLY A 89 10.53 9.44 22.13
N PRO A 90 9.21 9.36 22.41
CA PRO A 90 8.32 10.53 22.39
C PRO A 90 8.66 11.64 23.42
N GLY A 91 9.86 11.62 24.00
CA GLY A 91 10.45 12.66 24.85
C GLY A 91 11.51 13.54 24.16
N GLY A 92 11.81 13.35 22.88
CA GLY A 92 12.49 14.38 22.10
C GLY A 92 11.50 15.50 21.76
N ALA A 93 11.77 16.74 22.17
CA ALA A 93 10.86 17.86 21.90
C ALA A 93 10.61 17.96 20.38
N ALA A 94 9.34 17.82 19.97
CA ALA A 94 8.96 17.95 18.57
C ALA A 94 9.47 19.30 18.05
N ARG A 95 10.16 19.28 16.91
CA ARG A 95 10.67 20.51 16.28
C ARG A 95 9.50 21.43 16.00
N VAL A 96 9.51 22.64 16.57
CA VAL A 96 8.48 23.64 16.31
C VAL A 96 8.94 24.55 15.18
N VAL A 97 8.13 24.63 14.13
CA VAL A 97 8.30 25.57 13.03
C VAL A 97 7.26 26.67 13.18
N SER A 98 7.72 27.84 13.60
CA SER A 98 6.87 29.02 13.71
C SER A 98 6.69 29.67 12.34
N GLY A 99 5.43 29.82 11.92
CA GLY A 99 5.07 30.44 10.63
C GLY A 99 4.67 29.43 9.54
N PRO A 100 4.11 29.93 8.43
CA PRO A 100 3.67 29.09 7.32
C PRO A 100 4.85 28.54 6.51
N ILE A 101 4.66 27.37 5.92
CA ILE A 101 5.61 26.78 4.97
C ILE A 101 5.21 27.24 3.56
N GLU A 102 6.10 28.02 2.96
CA GLU A 102 5.97 28.55 1.60
C GLU A 102 6.61 27.60 0.56
N PRO A 103 6.16 27.60 -0.70
CA PRO A 103 6.78 26.80 -1.75
C PRO A 103 8.19 27.32 -2.10
N GLY A 104 9.19 26.44 -2.11
CA GLY A 104 10.60 26.80 -2.31
C GLY A 104 11.31 26.09 -3.47
N GLY A 105 10.59 25.39 -4.34
CA GLY A 105 11.14 24.60 -5.44
C GLY A 105 11.78 23.26 -5.04
N ALA A 106 12.37 23.16 -3.86
CA ALA A 106 12.84 21.91 -3.25
C ALA A 106 11.90 21.42 -2.14
N PRO A 107 11.80 20.10 -1.89
CA PRO A 107 11.08 19.56 -0.74
C PRO A 107 11.66 20.03 0.60
N VAL A 108 10.79 20.43 1.53
CA VAL A 108 11.16 20.71 2.92
C VAL A 108 11.21 19.39 3.69
N VAL A 109 12.38 19.02 4.18
CA VAL A 109 12.59 17.72 4.86
C VAL A 109 12.75 17.91 6.36
N PHE A 110 11.99 17.14 7.14
CA PHE A 110 12.08 17.08 8.59
C PHE A 110 12.48 15.66 9.03
N HIS A 111 13.62 15.55 9.71
CA HIS A 111 14.18 14.25 10.12
C HIS A 111 13.57 13.66 11.40
N GLY A 112 12.73 14.41 12.11
CA GLY A 112 12.08 13.97 13.35
C GLY A 112 10.66 14.52 13.51
N PRO A 113 10.00 14.22 14.64
CA PRO A 113 8.66 14.73 14.94
C PRO A 113 8.62 16.25 14.86
N THR A 114 7.68 16.78 14.09
CA THR A 114 7.62 18.22 13.77
C THR A 114 6.21 18.76 13.96
N ARG A 115 6.12 19.94 14.57
CA ARG A 115 4.90 20.74 14.71
C ARG A 115 5.05 22.03 13.92
N VAL A 116 4.16 22.26 12.96
CA VAL A 116 4.05 23.49 12.20
C VAL A 116 2.93 24.34 12.80
N GLU A 117 3.31 25.47 13.39
CA GLU A 117 2.37 26.41 14.02
C GLU A 117 1.68 27.32 12.99
N GLY A 118 2.14 27.31 11.74
CA GLY A 118 1.46 27.92 10.61
C GLY A 118 0.69 26.92 9.75
N GLY A 119 0.28 27.38 8.58
CA GLY A 119 -0.27 26.55 7.51
C GLY A 119 0.80 26.12 6.51
N ILE A 120 0.43 25.24 5.59
CA ILE A 120 1.29 24.86 4.46
C ILE A 120 0.64 25.41 3.19
N LYS A 121 1.38 26.23 2.45
CA LYS A 121 0.87 26.93 1.27
C LYS A 121 0.91 26.05 0.01
N ALA A 122 0.10 26.44 -0.96
CA ALA A 122 -0.04 25.74 -2.23
C ALA A 122 1.30 25.58 -2.96
N GLY A 123 1.55 24.37 -3.46
CA GLY A 123 2.77 24.00 -4.17
C GLY A 123 3.94 23.62 -3.26
N ALA A 124 3.81 23.71 -1.93
CA ALA A 124 4.85 23.22 -1.03
C ALA A 124 4.90 21.68 -1.05
N THR A 125 6.11 21.14 -1.05
CA THR A 125 6.37 19.70 -0.85
C THR A 125 7.08 19.52 0.48
N LEU A 126 6.59 18.63 1.32
CA LEU A 126 7.13 18.39 2.67
C LEU A 126 7.27 16.89 2.91
N GLU A 127 8.44 16.50 3.40
CA GLU A 127 8.75 15.13 3.82
C GLU A 127 9.09 15.12 5.32
N CYS A 128 8.43 14.28 6.11
CA CYS A 128 8.67 14.17 7.54
C CYS A 128 8.92 12.71 7.90
N ALA A 129 10.12 12.40 8.39
CA ALA A 129 10.50 11.05 8.82
C ALA A 129 9.85 10.67 10.17
N GLY A 130 9.43 11.66 10.96
CA GLY A 130 8.67 11.47 12.20
C GLY A 130 7.17 11.72 12.02
N GLY A 131 6.49 12.04 13.13
CA GLY A 131 5.12 12.53 13.09
C GLY A 131 5.04 14.02 12.72
N LEU A 132 3.96 14.41 12.06
CA LEU A 132 3.73 15.80 11.61
C LEU A 132 2.41 16.33 12.16
N ILE A 133 2.46 17.43 12.89
CA ILE A 133 1.28 18.17 13.34
C ILE A 133 1.26 19.52 12.64
N VAL A 134 0.19 19.83 11.92
CA VAL A 134 -0.03 21.13 11.30
C VAL A 134 -1.24 21.79 11.93
N THR A 135 -1.00 22.93 12.57
CA THR A 135 -2.07 23.66 13.28
C THR A 135 -2.87 24.56 12.35
N GLY A 136 -2.21 25.15 11.33
CA GLY A 136 -2.87 25.96 10.31
C GLY A 136 -3.49 25.14 9.17
N ALA A 137 -4.09 25.83 8.21
CA ALA A 137 -4.66 25.20 7.02
C ALA A 137 -3.56 24.70 6.07
N ILE A 138 -3.77 23.53 5.48
CA ILE A 138 -2.93 22.98 4.42
C ILE A 138 -3.67 23.21 3.11
N GLU A 139 -3.03 23.91 2.18
CA GLU A 139 -3.61 24.25 0.88
C GLU A 139 -2.73 23.67 -0.22
N GLY A 140 -3.28 22.80 -1.09
CA GLY A 140 -2.65 22.35 -2.33
C GLY A 140 -1.18 21.90 -2.22
N ALA A 141 -0.83 21.17 -1.16
CA ALA A 141 0.53 20.74 -0.85
C ALA A 141 0.73 19.22 -1.07
N THR A 142 1.99 18.80 -1.22
CA THR A 142 2.38 17.38 -1.26
C THR A 142 3.07 17.00 0.04
N LEU A 143 2.46 16.12 0.83
CA LEU A 143 2.94 15.71 2.15
C LEU A 143 3.29 14.23 2.16
N ARG A 144 4.50 13.89 2.63
CA ARG A 144 4.96 12.51 2.88
C ARG A 144 5.38 12.40 4.35
N VAL A 145 4.68 11.59 5.13
CA VAL A 145 4.89 11.46 6.58
C VAL A 145 5.08 9.99 6.94
N SER A 146 6.24 9.66 7.51
CA SER A 146 6.55 8.27 7.93
C SER A 146 5.97 7.93 9.31
N GLY A 147 5.66 8.93 10.14
CA GLY A 147 4.95 8.76 11.41
C GLY A 147 3.44 9.05 11.30
N ASP A 148 2.86 9.45 12.43
CA ASP A 148 1.47 9.89 12.49
C ASP A 148 1.30 11.33 11.99
N PHE A 149 0.15 11.64 11.41
CA PHE A 149 -0.16 12.95 10.85
C PHE A 149 -1.41 13.56 11.50
N GLU A 150 -1.35 14.85 11.86
CA GLU A 150 -2.51 15.61 12.34
C GLU A 150 -2.64 16.95 11.62
N ALA A 151 -3.76 17.17 10.94
CA ALA A 151 -4.14 18.44 10.31
C ALA A 151 -5.28 19.11 11.08
N GLN A 152 -4.94 19.97 12.04
CA GLN A 152 -5.93 20.65 12.91
C GLN A 152 -6.69 21.75 12.15
N GLY A 153 -6.03 22.44 11.21
CA GLY A 153 -6.65 23.42 10.32
C GLY A 153 -7.39 22.82 9.12
N GLY A 154 -7.28 21.50 8.92
CA GLY A 154 -7.80 20.78 7.75
C GLY A 154 -6.89 20.87 6.52
N PHE A 155 -7.25 20.09 5.50
CA PHE A 155 -6.47 19.99 4.25
C PHE A 155 -7.38 20.20 3.04
N ALA A 156 -7.22 21.34 2.38
CA ALA A 156 -7.82 21.67 1.10
C ALA A 156 -6.79 21.46 -0.04
N GLY A 157 -6.84 20.31 -0.70
CA GLY A 157 -5.93 19.95 -1.78
C GLY A 157 -6.13 20.73 -3.08
N ARG A 158 -7.31 21.34 -3.31
CA ARG A 158 -7.64 22.08 -4.55
C ARG A 158 -7.31 21.29 -5.83
N GLY A 159 -7.44 19.96 -5.79
CA GLY A 159 -7.15 19.04 -6.89
C GLY A 159 -5.68 18.69 -7.10
N LYS A 160 -4.76 19.30 -6.35
CA LYS A 160 -3.29 19.05 -6.40
C LYS A 160 -2.71 18.56 -5.08
N GLY A 161 -3.52 18.45 -4.04
CA GLY A 161 -3.08 18.01 -2.72
C GLY A 161 -2.80 16.51 -2.71
N GLU A 162 -1.59 16.14 -2.32
CA GLU A 162 -1.17 14.76 -2.14
C GLU A 162 -0.82 14.49 -0.67
N LEU A 163 -1.31 13.39 -0.12
CA LEU A 163 -1.05 12.97 1.25
C LEU A 163 -0.58 11.51 1.28
N ARG A 164 0.62 11.23 1.80
CA ARG A 164 1.06 9.86 2.08
C ARG A 164 1.49 9.76 3.53
N VAL A 165 0.84 8.88 4.30
CA VAL A 165 1.08 8.71 5.73
C VAL A 165 1.30 7.23 6.04
N HIS A 166 2.45 6.88 6.61
CA HIS A 166 2.72 5.51 7.04
C HIS A 166 2.11 5.19 8.43
N GLY A 167 1.92 6.19 9.27
CA GLY A 167 1.20 6.07 10.54
C GLY A 167 -0.32 6.21 10.41
N ALA A 168 -0.94 6.61 11.51
CA ALA A 168 -2.33 7.05 11.55
C ALA A 168 -2.45 8.52 11.14
N ALA A 169 -3.59 8.90 10.59
CA ALA A 169 -3.87 10.27 10.18
C ALA A 169 -5.13 10.80 10.88
N ARG A 170 -5.08 12.05 11.34
CA ARG A 170 -6.23 12.80 11.83
C ARG A 170 -6.36 14.12 11.09
N ALA A 171 -7.56 14.49 10.67
CA ALA A 171 -7.81 15.77 10.04
C ALA A 171 -9.14 16.37 10.50
N ARG A 172 -9.21 17.69 10.59
CA ARG A 172 -10.49 18.38 10.81
C ARG A 172 -11.44 18.20 9.63
N TYR A 173 -10.94 18.34 8.41
CA TYR A 173 -11.65 18.04 7.16
C TYR A 173 -10.63 17.76 6.06
N LEU A 174 -11.07 17.08 5.00
CA LEU A 174 -10.30 16.84 3.78
C LEU A 174 -11.15 17.30 2.58
N ASP A 175 -10.57 18.08 1.68
CA ASP A 175 -11.25 18.56 0.47
C ASP A 175 -10.33 18.48 -0.75
N ALA A 176 -10.74 17.76 -1.80
CA ALA A 176 -10.00 17.60 -3.05
C ALA A 176 -8.55 17.13 -2.85
N VAL A 177 -8.38 16.14 -1.97
CA VAL A 177 -7.09 15.51 -1.61
C VAL A 177 -7.01 14.12 -2.21
N GLN A 178 -5.87 13.79 -2.81
CA GLN A 178 -5.48 12.42 -3.14
C GLN A 178 -4.57 11.90 -2.04
N GLY A 179 -4.85 10.75 -1.44
CA GLY A 179 -4.02 10.29 -0.35
C GLY A 179 -4.05 8.82 -0.02
N GLU A 180 -3.00 8.39 0.67
CA GLU A 180 -2.80 7.04 1.15
C GLU A 180 -2.40 7.07 2.63
N VAL A 181 -3.11 6.30 3.46
CA VAL A 181 -2.86 6.18 4.90
C VAL A 181 -2.73 4.69 5.23
N LEU A 182 -1.56 4.27 5.71
CA LEU A 182 -1.29 2.85 5.97
C LEU A 182 -1.96 2.33 7.26
N ARG A 183 -2.41 3.22 8.15
CA ARG A 183 -3.17 2.84 9.36
C ARG A 183 -4.58 3.42 9.35
N GLN A 184 -5.03 3.95 10.48
CA GLN A 184 -6.37 4.49 10.66
C GLN A 184 -6.42 5.95 10.19
N LEU A 185 -7.51 6.34 9.52
CA LEU A 185 -7.82 7.73 9.19
C LEU A 185 -9.02 8.20 10.02
N ARG A 186 -8.85 9.26 10.80
CA ARG A 186 -9.93 9.92 11.52
C ARG A 186 -10.19 11.31 10.96
N VAL A 187 -11.44 11.61 10.62
CA VAL A 187 -11.86 12.93 10.15
C VAL A 187 -13.03 13.44 10.99
N GLU A 188 -12.94 14.66 11.49
CA GLU A 188 -13.98 15.23 12.36
C GLU A 188 -15.19 15.78 11.58
N GLY A 189 -14.88 16.49 10.49
CA GLY A 189 -15.82 17.19 9.64
C GLY A 189 -16.14 16.43 8.36
N GLN A 190 -15.86 17.02 7.20
CA GLN A 190 -16.26 16.43 5.91
C GLN A 190 -15.04 15.92 5.13
N ILE A 191 -15.27 14.88 4.33
CA ILE A 191 -14.34 14.37 3.32
C ILE A 191 -15.00 14.64 1.98
N ILE A 192 -14.49 15.61 1.23
CA ILE A 192 -15.15 16.16 0.03
C ILE A 192 -14.26 15.95 -1.18
N ASN A 193 -14.78 15.33 -2.24
CA ASN A 193 -14.07 15.15 -3.51
C ASN A 193 -12.67 14.53 -3.38
N CYS A 194 -12.48 13.65 -2.40
CA CYS A 194 -11.19 13.03 -2.13
C CYS A 194 -11.03 11.68 -2.84
N HIS A 195 -9.80 11.33 -3.17
CA HIS A 195 -9.40 9.99 -3.60
C HIS A 195 -8.48 9.38 -2.55
N LEU A 196 -9.03 8.56 -1.65
CA LEU A 196 -8.33 8.08 -0.47
C LEU A 196 -8.18 6.57 -0.49
N LEU A 197 -6.99 6.09 -0.14
CA LEU A 197 -6.68 4.70 0.14
C LEU A 197 -6.27 4.56 1.61
N VAL A 198 -7.12 3.92 2.42
CA VAL A 198 -6.88 3.70 3.85
C VAL A 198 -6.73 2.21 4.08
N HIS A 199 -5.52 1.77 4.44
CA HIS A 199 -5.27 0.34 4.66
C HIS A 199 -5.92 -0.15 5.97
N GLY A 200 -6.06 0.74 6.96
CA GLY A 200 -6.89 0.52 8.14
C GLY A 200 -8.34 0.95 7.95
N GLY A 201 -8.97 1.39 9.03
CA GLY A 201 -10.34 1.90 9.05
C GLY A 201 -10.45 3.42 8.88
N LEU A 202 -11.67 3.85 8.56
CA LEU A 202 -12.06 5.25 8.42
C LEU A 202 -13.08 5.63 9.50
N ASP A 203 -12.70 6.54 10.39
CA ASP A 203 -13.56 7.07 11.45
C ASP A 203 -13.99 8.51 11.13
N CYS A 204 -15.27 8.72 10.82
CA CYS A 204 -15.88 10.03 10.60
C CYS A 204 -17.30 10.10 11.20
N PRO A 205 -17.47 9.85 12.51
CA PRO A 205 -18.78 9.60 13.14
C PRO A 205 -19.72 10.81 13.15
N SER A 206 -19.19 12.03 13.12
CA SER A 206 -19.94 13.30 13.00
C SER A 206 -19.99 13.85 11.58
N GLY A 207 -19.25 13.22 10.67
CA GLY A 207 -18.91 13.76 9.38
C GLY A 207 -19.57 13.09 8.20
N SER A 208 -19.25 13.62 7.01
CA SER A 208 -19.85 13.16 5.74
C SER A 208 -18.78 12.85 4.71
N LEU A 209 -18.94 11.76 3.98
CA LEU A 209 -18.17 11.47 2.77
C LEU A 209 -18.98 11.92 1.55
N ILE A 210 -18.48 12.87 0.77
CA ILE A 210 -19.21 13.52 -0.32
C ILE A 210 -18.31 13.62 -1.54
N GLY A 211 -18.62 12.88 -2.60
CA GLY A 211 -17.85 12.92 -3.85
C GLY A 211 -16.49 12.20 -3.77
N GLY A 212 -15.99 11.81 -4.93
CA GLY A 212 -14.71 11.10 -5.04
C GLY A 212 -14.82 9.62 -4.70
N ARG A 213 -13.68 9.01 -4.36
CA ARG A 213 -13.54 7.56 -4.12
C ARG A 213 -12.70 7.29 -2.88
N CYS A 214 -13.28 6.63 -1.89
CA CYS A 214 -12.58 6.20 -0.69
C CYS A 214 -12.52 4.68 -0.64
N GLU A 215 -11.32 4.13 -0.49
CA GLU A 215 -11.08 2.70 -0.36
C GLU A 215 -10.57 2.43 1.06
N SER A 216 -11.18 1.47 1.76
CA SER A 216 -10.80 1.10 3.13
C SER A 216 -10.62 -0.41 3.27
N GLY A 217 -9.57 -0.80 3.99
CA GLY A 217 -9.34 -2.20 4.38
C GLY A 217 -9.93 -2.60 5.72
N GLY A 218 -10.27 -1.62 6.57
CA GLY A 218 -10.89 -1.83 7.86
C GLY A 218 -12.34 -1.39 7.94
N ARG A 219 -12.82 -1.24 9.18
CA ARG A 219 -14.15 -0.72 9.50
C ARG A 219 -14.28 0.74 9.05
N VAL A 220 -15.43 1.10 8.50
CA VAL A 220 -15.78 2.46 8.12
C VAL A 220 -16.96 2.95 8.94
N VAL A 221 -16.82 4.10 9.60
CA VAL A 221 -17.87 4.75 10.38
C VAL A 221 -18.08 6.15 9.85
N LEU A 222 -19.29 6.47 9.41
CA LEU A 222 -19.66 7.78 8.86
C LEU A 222 -20.96 8.27 9.53
N ALA A 223 -21.15 9.58 9.69
CA ALA A 223 -22.49 10.09 9.99
C ALA A 223 -23.37 10.03 8.73
N THR A 224 -22.82 10.44 7.60
CA THR A 224 -23.55 10.57 6.33
C THR A 224 -22.69 10.07 5.17
N LEU A 225 -23.30 9.34 4.24
CA LEU A 225 -22.65 8.92 2.99
C LEU A 225 -23.38 9.55 1.80
N GLY A 226 -22.67 10.35 1.00
CA GLY A 226 -23.22 11.15 -0.10
C GLY A 226 -23.83 12.48 0.35
N SER A 227 -24.56 13.12 -0.56
CA SER A 227 -25.23 14.41 -0.35
C SER A 227 -26.57 14.50 -1.10
N ASP A 228 -27.41 15.46 -0.73
CA ASP A 228 -28.69 15.75 -1.40
C ASP A 228 -28.55 16.08 -2.89
N SER A 229 -27.39 16.60 -3.30
CA SER A 229 -27.06 16.88 -4.71
C SER A 229 -26.84 15.62 -5.56
N ALA A 230 -26.98 14.43 -4.97
CA ALA A 230 -26.72 13.13 -5.60
C ALA A 230 -25.31 13.03 -6.23
N THR A 231 -24.33 13.68 -5.61
CA THR A 231 -22.94 13.64 -6.06
C THR A 231 -22.41 12.21 -5.96
N LEU A 232 -21.85 11.69 -7.07
CA LEU A 232 -21.30 10.35 -7.13
C LEU A 232 -20.21 10.18 -6.06
N THR A 233 -20.50 9.32 -5.09
CA THR A 233 -19.62 9.08 -3.93
C THR A 233 -19.34 7.59 -3.86
N GLU A 234 -18.10 7.20 -4.11
CA GLU A 234 -17.70 5.79 -4.17
C GLU A 234 -16.97 5.38 -2.89
N LEU A 235 -17.47 4.34 -2.23
CA LEU A 235 -16.86 3.76 -1.03
C LEU A 235 -16.58 2.28 -1.29
N VAL A 236 -15.30 1.91 -1.27
CA VAL A 236 -14.86 0.52 -1.48
C VAL A 236 -14.46 -0.06 -0.13
N LEU A 237 -15.07 -1.19 0.27
CA LEU A 237 -14.80 -1.86 1.54
C LEU A 237 -14.07 -3.18 1.33
N GLY A 238 -13.37 -3.63 2.37
CA GLY A 238 -12.69 -4.92 2.41
C GLY A 238 -11.51 -5.01 1.45
N ARG A 239 -10.86 -3.88 1.15
CA ARG A 239 -9.66 -3.86 0.31
C ARG A 239 -8.43 -4.25 1.12
N VAL A 240 -7.51 -4.98 0.52
CA VAL A 240 -6.18 -5.23 1.12
C VAL A 240 -5.11 -4.75 0.16
N PRO A 241 -4.91 -3.43 0.02
CA PRO A 241 -4.19 -2.85 -1.10
C PRO A 241 -2.71 -3.26 -1.18
N LEU A 242 -2.10 -3.67 -0.06
CA LEU A 242 -0.72 -4.22 -0.06
C LEU A 242 -0.62 -5.61 -0.68
N LEU A 243 -1.64 -6.46 -0.50
CA LEU A 243 -1.58 -7.88 -0.86
C LEU A 243 -2.35 -8.21 -2.14
N GLU A 244 -3.42 -7.48 -2.46
CA GLU A 244 -4.18 -7.67 -3.71
C GLU A 244 -3.30 -7.57 -4.97
N PRO A 245 -2.37 -6.60 -5.10
CA PRO A 245 -1.49 -6.54 -6.27
C PRO A 245 -0.51 -7.72 -6.32
N LEU A 246 -0.13 -8.29 -5.17
CA LEU A 246 0.73 -9.47 -5.12
C LEU A 246 -0.01 -10.70 -5.64
N VAL A 247 -1.28 -10.89 -5.27
CA VAL A 247 -2.14 -11.95 -5.84
C VAL A 247 -2.22 -11.80 -7.36
N GLY A 248 -2.51 -10.60 -7.86
CA GLY A 248 -2.57 -10.35 -9.31
C GLY A 248 -1.24 -10.61 -10.04
N LYS A 249 -0.11 -10.24 -9.43
CA LYS A 249 1.23 -10.56 -9.97
C LYS A 249 1.47 -12.07 -10.03
N LEU A 250 1.08 -12.80 -8.99
CA LEU A 250 1.22 -14.26 -8.94
C LEU A 250 0.31 -14.96 -9.96
N ASP A 251 -0.92 -14.49 -10.13
CA ASP A 251 -1.83 -14.99 -11.17
C ASP A 251 -1.21 -14.82 -12.57
N GLY A 252 -0.72 -13.62 -12.89
CA GLY A 252 -0.05 -13.37 -14.18
C GLY A 252 1.28 -14.12 -14.36
N LEU A 253 1.97 -14.51 -13.29
CA LEU A 253 3.13 -15.39 -13.36
C LEU A 253 2.72 -16.83 -13.65
N LEU A 254 1.68 -17.34 -12.98
CA LEU A 254 1.16 -18.68 -13.16
C LEU A 254 0.61 -18.89 -14.59
N GLU A 255 -0.09 -17.91 -15.14
CA GLU A 255 -0.58 -17.97 -16.53
C GLU A 255 0.56 -18.09 -17.54
N ARG A 256 1.58 -17.23 -17.43
CA ARG A 256 2.74 -17.25 -18.33
C ARG A 256 3.55 -18.53 -18.19
N ALA A 257 3.77 -18.99 -16.95
CA ALA A 257 4.49 -20.22 -16.68
C ALA A 257 3.71 -21.45 -17.21
N GLY A 258 2.38 -21.47 -17.04
CA GLY A 258 1.54 -22.55 -17.55
C GLY A 258 1.51 -22.62 -19.07
N ALA A 259 1.44 -21.47 -19.75
CA ALA A 259 1.53 -21.43 -21.21
C ALA A 259 2.90 -21.90 -21.73
N ALA A 260 3.99 -21.61 -21.01
CA ALA A 260 5.32 -22.13 -21.35
C ALA A 260 5.42 -23.64 -21.10
N GLN A 261 4.92 -24.12 -19.96
CA GLN A 261 4.88 -25.53 -19.60
C GLN A 261 4.12 -26.34 -20.65
N GLN A 262 2.94 -25.89 -21.09
CA GLN A 262 2.15 -26.59 -22.11
C GLN A 262 2.92 -26.76 -23.43
N LYS A 263 3.73 -25.78 -23.83
CA LYS A 263 4.57 -25.89 -25.04
C LYS A 263 5.64 -26.97 -24.88
N SER A 264 6.36 -26.97 -23.75
CA SER A 264 7.38 -27.97 -23.45
C SER A 264 6.78 -29.37 -23.29
N GLU A 265 5.59 -29.49 -22.68
CA GLU A 265 4.87 -30.77 -22.58
C GLU A 265 4.40 -31.29 -23.94
N ALA A 266 3.96 -30.41 -24.84
CA ALA A 266 3.60 -30.80 -26.20
C ALA A 266 4.81 -31.30 -27.01
N GLU A 267 5.97 -30.64 -26.90
CA GLU A 267 7.23 -31.11 -27.50
C GLU A 267 7.67 -32.45 -26.89
N LEU A 268 7.56 -32.62 -25.56
CA LEU A 268 7.84 -33.89 -24.89
C LEU A 268 6.93 -35.01 -25.40
N ALA A 269 5.63 -34.75 -25.51
CA ALA A 269 4.66 -35.73 -25.97
C ALA A 269 4.96 -36.23 -27.40
N GLN A 270 5.47 -35.37 -28.28
CA GLN A 270 5.90 -35.76 -29.63
C GLN A 270 7.11 -36.71 -29.59
N LEU A 271 8.04 -36.53 -28.64
CA LEU A 271 9.23 -37.36 -28.49
C LEU A 271 8.98 -38.65 -27.70
N SER A 272 7.90 -38.72 -26.92
CA SER A 272 7.55 -39.86 -26.04
C SER A 272 6.51 -40.82 -26.63
N VAL A 273 6.29 -40.80 -27.95
CA VAL A 273 5.35 -41.70 -28.63
C VAL A 273 5.80 -43.17 -28.51
N PRO A 274 4.95 -44.08 -28.02
CA PRO A 274 5.28 -45.50 -27.90
C PRO A 274 5.70 -46.12 -29.24
N GLY A 275 6.81 -46.85 -29.27
CA GLY A 275 7.31 -47.54 -30.46
C GLY A 275 8.11 -46.68 -31.44
N ARG A 276 8.24 -45.35 -31.21
CA ARG A 276 9.11 -44.48 -32.02
C ARG A 276 10.59 -44.80 -31.73
N ARG A 277 11.38 -45.05 -32.79
CA ARG A 277 12.85 -45.12 -32.69
C ARG A 277 13.41 -43.69 -32.60
N LEU A 278 14.05 -43.40 -31.47
CA LEU A 278 14.73 -42.12 -31.23
C LEU A 278 16.24 -42.27 -31.50
N SER A 279 16.82 -41.30 -32.18
CA SER A 279 18.26 -41.09 -32.29
C SER A 279 18.91 -40.79 -30.92
N ALA A 280 20.24 -40.85 -30.83
CA ALA A 280 20.95 -40.49 -29.60
C ALA A 280 20.68 -39.05 -29.17
N PHE A 281 20.65 -38.12 -30.13
CA PHE A 281 20.32 -36.71 -29.91
C PHE A 281 18.88 -36.50 -29.40
N GLU A 282 17.90 -37.21 -29.98
CA GLU A 282 16.49 -37.11 -29.53
C GLU A 282 16.30 -37.69 -28.12
N LYS A 283 17.07 -38.72 -27.73
CA LYS A 283 17.03 -39.26 -26.36
C LYS A 283 17.59 -38.28 -25.34
N GLU A 284 18.69 -37.61 -25.67
CA GLU A 284 19.29 -36.57 -24.83
C GLU A 284 18.34 -35.39 -24.67
N ARG A 285 17.80 -34.88 -25.79
CA ARG A 285 16.82 -33.78 -25.79
C ARG A 285 15.57 -34.11 -24.99
N ARG A 286 15.06 -35.34 -25.09
CA ARG A 286 13.91 -35.79 -24.30
C ARG A 286 14.21 -35.75 -22.79
N CYS A 287 15.37 -36.24 -22.38
CA CYS A 287 15.78 -36.24 -20.97
C CYS A 287 15.90 -34.82 -20.41
N GLU A 288 16.50 -33.90 -21.19
CA GLU A 288 16.55 -32.47 -20.86
C GLU A 288 15.15 -31.88 -20.69
N LEU A 289 14.25 -32.13 -21.66
CA LEU A 289 12.88 -31.63 -21.61
C LEU A 289 12.07 -32.20 -20.45
N GLU A 290 12.28 -33.47 -20.09
CA GLU A 290 11.65 -34.12 -18.92
C GLU A 290 12.07 -33.42 -17.62
N PHE A 291 13.37 -33.15 -17.47
CA PHE A 291 13.90 -32.43 -16.31
C PHE A 291 13.36 -30.99 -16.24
N ASP A 292 13.32 -30.30 -17.38
CA ASP A 292 12.81 -28.93 -17.47
C ASP A 292 11.31 -28.88 -17.14
N VAL A 293 10.49 -29.76 -17.71
CA VAL A 293 9.05 -29.83 -17.42
C VAL A 293 8.82 -30.13 -15.94
N GLN A 294 9.58 -31.05 -15.35
CA GLN A 294 9.47 -31.34 -13.92
C GLN A 294 9.86 -30.13 -13.06
N THR A 295 10.95 -29.45 -13.40
CA THR A 295 11.39 -28.22 -12.71
C THR A 295 10.34 -27.11 -12.81
N MET A 296 9.72 -26.94 -13.98
CA MET A 296 8.66 -25.96 -14.19
C MET A 296 7.41 -26.30 -13.38
N ARG A 297 7.01 -27.59 -13.33
CA ARG A 297 5.89 -28.07 -12.50
C ARG A 297 6.12 -27.75 -11.02
N ASP A 298 7.32 -28.03 -10.50
CA ASP A 298 7.65 -27.78 -9.10
C ASP A 298 7.62 -26.29 -8.76
N ARG A 299 8.15 -25.44 -9.66
CA ARG A 299 8.09 -23.97 -9.51
C ARG A 299 6.66 -23.46 -9.54
N MET A 300 5.84 -23.96 -10.45
CA MET A 300 4.43 -23.59 -10.55
C MET A 300 3.63 -24.04 -9.33
N ALA A 301 3.87 -25.24 -8.82
CA ALA A 301 3.23 -25.73 -7.60
C ALA A 301 3.55 -24.81 -6.40
N ARG A 302 4.82 -24.40 -6.24
CA ARG A 302 5.22 -23.44 -5.20
C ARG A 302 4.56 -22.07 -5.37
N ALA A 303 4.54 -21.53 -6.59
CA ALA A 303 3.90 -20.26 -6.89
C ALA A 303 2.38 -20.31 -6.64
N ALA A 304 1.72 -21.41 -7.01
CA ALA A 304 0.30 -21.64 -6.79
C ALA A 304 -0.02 -21.72 -5.28
N LEU A 305 0.81 -22.39 -4.50
CA LEU A 305 0.67 -22.44 -3.04
C LEU A 305 0.82 -21.05 -2.40
N MET A 306 1.84 -20.28 -2.81
CA MET A 306 2.03 -18.91 -2.32
C MET A 306 0.83 -18.04 -2.69
N ARG A 307 0.35 -18.12 -3.93
CA ARG A 307 -0.85 -17.42 -4.40
C ARG A 307 -2.07 -17.77 -3.56
N HIS A 308 -2.30 -19.06 -3.29
CA HIS A 308 -3.41 -19.51 -2.45
C HIS A 308 -3.35 -18.89 -1.05
N ARG A 309 -2.20 -19.01 -0.39
CA ARG A 309 -1.98 -18.46 0.95
C ARG A 309 -2.18 -16.94 1.00
N THR A 310 -1.63 -16.20 0.03
CA THR A 310 -1.81 -14.74 -0.03
C THR A 310 -3.27 -14.37 -0.24
N ALA A 311 -4.00 -15.10 -1.10
CA ALA A 311 -5.42 -14.86 -1.33
C ALA A 311 -6.28 -15.16 -0.08
N GLU A 312 -5.94 -16.19 0.71
CA GLU A 312 -6.59 -16.47 2.00
C GLU A 312 -6.37 -15.35 3.01
N VAL A 313 -5.15 -14.82 3.09
CA VAL A 313 -4.83 -13.67 3.95
C VAL A 313 -5.62 -12.42 3.52
N VAL A 314 -5.73 -12.16 2.21
CA VAL A 314 -6.56 -11.06 1.70
C VAL A 314 -8.03 -11.25 2.09
N ALA A 315 -8.55 -12.47 1.94
CA ALA A 315 -9.95 -12.77 2.26
C ALA A 315 -10.26 -12.65 3.75
N THR A 316 -9.29 -12.91 4.63
CA THR A 316 -9.44 -12.79 6.09
C THR A 316 -9.25 -11.36 6.58
N LEU A 317 -8.35 -10.58 5.98
CA LEU A 317 -8.11 -9.19 6.36
C LEU A 317 -9.15 -8.21 5.80
N GLY A 318 -9.79 -8.55 4.67
CA GLY A 318 -10.81 -7.74 4.03
C GLY A 318 -12.08 -7.61 4.86
N ALA A 319 -12.06 -6.72 5.86
CA ALA A 319 -13.20 -6.45 6.72
C ALA A 319 -14.28 -5.66 5.97
N VAL A 320 -15.50 -6.17 5.98
CA VAL A 320 -16.67 -5.47 5.44
C VAL A 320 -17.57 -5.07 6.60
N ASP A 321 -17.30 -3.90 7.16
CA ASP A 321 -18.10 -3.30 8.23
C ASP A 321 -18.24 -1.79 7.98
N LEU A 322 -19.40 -1.39 7.46
CA LEU A 322 -19.75 0.01 7.26
C LEU A 322 -20.90 0.38 8.21
N SER A 323 -20.71 1.43 9.00
CA SER A 323 -21.74 1.99 9.87
C SER A 323 -22.03 3.43 9.44
N VAL A 324 -23.29 3.71 9.10
CA VAL A 324 -23.77 5.06 8.75
C VAL A 324 -24.81 5.51 9.78
N GLY A 325 -24.47 6.57 10.52
CA GLY A 325 -25.28 7.03 11.66
C GLY A 325 -26.60 7.72 11.29
N ARG A 326 -26.62 8.55 10.23
CA ARG A 326 -27.75 9.44 9.90
C ARG A 326 -28.42 9.11 8.57
N THR A 327 -27.69 9.16 7.46
CA THR A 327 -28.31 9.05 6.13
C THR A 327 -27.31 8.54 5.10
N VAL A 328 -27.78 7.67 4.19
CA VAL A 328 -27.13 7.38 2.91
C VAL A 328 -27.96 8.02 1.80
N PHE A 329 -27.36 8.93 1.05
CA PHE A 329 -28.03 9.66 -0.02
C PHE A 329 -27.99 8.91 -1.36
N PRO A 330 -28.93 9.21 -2.27
CA PRO A 330 -28.84 8.78 -3.66
C PRO A 330 -27.50 9.20 -4.29
N GLY A 331 -26.96 8.40 -5.21
CA GLY A 331 -25.66 8.66 -5.83
C GLY A 331 -24.47 8.09 -5.06
N ALA A 332 -24.66 7.66 -3.81
CA ALA A 332 -23.68 6.84 -3.11
C ALA A 332 -23.57 5.44 -3.74
N ALA A 333 -22.34 4.98 -3.92
CA ALA A 333 -22.01 3.66 -4.41
C ALA A 333 -21.09 2.95 -3.41
N VAL A 334 -21.51 1.80 -2.89
CA VAL A 334 -20.68 0.96 -2.02
C VAL A 334 -20.20 -0.23 -2.84
N GLU A 335 -18.90 -0.43 -2.94
CA GLU A 335 -18.26 -1.53 -3.65
C GLU A 335 -17.64 -2.52 -2.64
N VAL A 336 -17.93 -3.81 -2.83
CA VAL A 336 -17.31 -4.89 -2.08
C VAL A 336 -16.94 -6.01 -3.02
N GLY A 337 -15.64 -6.27 -3.19
CA GLY A 337 -15.14 -7.24 -4.16
C GLY A 337 -15.60 -6.90 -5.58
N LYS A 338 -16.43 -7.75 -6.19
CA LYS A 338 -16.97 -7.56 -7.56
C LYS A 338 -18.37 -6.95 -7.60
N GLN A 339 -18.98 -6.71 -6.44
CA GLN A 339 -20.35 -6.21 -6.33
C GLN A 339 -20.34 -4.71 -6.08
N VAL A 340 -21.17 -3.98 -6.83
CA VAL A 340 -21.37 -2.54 -6.66
C VAL A 340 -22.83 -2.27 -6.33
N PHE A 341 -23.06 -1.60 -5.21
CA PHE A 341 -24.37 -1.25 -4.68
C PHE A 341 -24.59 0.25 -4.83
N ARG A 342 -25.40 0.65 -5.81
CA ARG A 342 -25.75 2.05 -6.04
C ARG A 342 -27.07 2.41 -5.38
N VAL A 343 -27.03 3.37 -4.47
CA VAL A 343 -28.19 3.86 -3.74
C VAL A 343 -28.99 4.80 -4.64
N ARG A 344 -30.27 4.48 -4.87
CA ARG A 344 -31.19 5.29 -5.69
C ARG A 344 -32.21 6.05 -4.87
N LYS A 345 -32.58 5.52 -3.71
CA LYS A 345 -33.50 6.15 -2.76
C LYS A 345 -32.75 6.41 -1.48
N GLN A 346 -32.99 7.57 -0.89
CA GLN A 346 -32.39 7.94 0.38
C GLN A 346 -32.71 6.91 1.47
N ILE A 347 -31.70 6.54 2.24
CA ILE A 347 -31.81 5.59 3.34
C ILE A 347 -31.51 6.34 4.63
N HIS A 348 -32.48 6.40 5.54
CA HIS A 348 -32.27 6.95 6.88
C HIS A 348 -31.63 5.91 7.80
N GLY A 349 -30.66 6.37 8.58
CA GLY A 349 -29.88 5.63 9.56
C GLY A 349 -30.60 5.46 10.90
N PRO A 350 -29.99 4.74 11.84
CA PRO A 350 -28.69 4.08 11.72
C PRO A 350 -28.75 2.84 10.81
N VAL A 351 -27.75 2.70 9.95
CA VAL A 351 -27.62 1.59 9.00
C VAL A 351 -26.23 1.00 9.15
N ARG A 352 -26.15 -0.33 9.25
CA ARG A 352 -24.91 -1.09 9.17
C ARG A 352 -24.93 -1.99 7.95
N VAL A 353 -23.85 -1.98 7.17
CA VAL A 353 -23.64 -2.91 6.06
C VAL A 353 -22.54 -3.87 6.46
N VAL A 354 -22.90 -5.15 6.51
CA VAL A 354 -21.99 -6.25 6.84
C VAL A 354 -22.08 -7.34 5.78
N ARG A 355 -21.04 -8.16 5.67
CA ARG A 355 -21.09 -9.39 4.89
C ARG A 355 -21.89 -10.45 5.66
N GLY A 356 -22.99 -10.92 5.08
CA GLY A 356 -23.82 -12.01 5.60
C GLY A 356 -23.12 -13.37 5.49
N THR A 357 -23.70 -14.39 6.11
CA THR A 357 -23.18 -15.77 6.15
C THR A 357 -23.12 -16.44 4.77
N SER A 358 -23.95 -16.01 3.81
CA SER A 358 -23.91 -16.44 2.41
C SER A 358 -22.87 -15.71 1.56
N GLY A 359 -22.20 -14.69 2.10
CA GLY A 359 -21.29 -13.80 1.37
C GLY A 359 -21.96 -12.56 0.77
N ASP A 360 -23.29 -12.46 0.82
CA ASP A 360 -24.05 -11.29 0.33
C ASP A 360 -23.95 -10.10 1.30
N LEU A 361 -24.05 -8.87 0.77
CA LEU A 361 -24.13 -7.69 1.63
C LEU A 361 -25.52 -7.52 2.21
N VAL A 362 -25.58 -7.45 3.53
CA VAL A 362 -26.82 -7.30 4.28
C VAL A 362 -26.83 -5.93 4.95
N CYS A 363 -27.93 -5.21 4.77
CA CYS A 363 -28.22 -3.98 5.48
C CYS A 363 -28.93 -4.33 6.78
N VAL A 364 -28.26 -4.16 7.90
CA VAL A 364 -28.82 -4.33 9.25
C VAL A 364 -29.20 -2.95 9.77
N ARG A 365 -30.48 -2.78 10.10
CA ARG A 365 -30.97 -1.61 10.85
C ARG A 365 -31.13 -2.01 12.31
N ASP A 366 -30.78 -1.11 13.22
CA ASP A 366 -30.96 -1.35 14.66
C ASP A 366 -32.45 -1.66 14.95
N GLY A 367 -32.71 -2.82 15.56
CA GLY A 367 -34.05 -3.29 15.93
C GLY A 367 -34.70 -4.33 15.00
N ALA A 368 -34.13 -4.64 13.83
CA ALA A 368 -34.61 -5.69 12.93
C ALA A 368 -33.61 -6.87 12.92
N GLY A 369 -34.00 -8.01 13.50
CA GLY A 369 -33.15 -9.19 13.65
C GLY A 369 -32.77 -9.89 12.33
N GLU A 370 -33.48 -9.61 11.24
CA GLU A 370 -33.15 -10.10 9.90
C GLU A 370 -32.77 -8.90 9.02
N GLY A 371 -31.48 -8.82 8.69
CA GLY A 371 -30.99 -7.78 7.81
C GLY A 371 -31.57 -7.94 6.40
N THR A 372 -31.96 -6.83 5.78
CA THR A 372 -32.52 -6.85 4.42
C THR A 372 -31.38 -6.91 3.41
N PRO A 373 -31.44 -7.76 2.36
CA PRO A 373 -30.44 -7.75 1.31
C PRO A 373 -30.32 -6.35 0.70
N LEU A 374 -29.09 -5.85 0.54
CA LEU A 374 -28.84 -4.51 0.00
C LEU A 374 -29.37 -4.36 -1.45
N ALA A 375 -29.60 -5.50 -2.14
CA ALA A 375 -30.28 -5.60 -3.43
C ALA A 375 -31.74 -5.09 -3.42
N ALA A 376 -32.42 -5.03 -2.27
CA ALA A 376 -33.78 -4.47 -2.18
C ALA A 376 -33.80 -2.93 -2.31
N TYR A 377 -32.65 -2.28 -2.07
CA TYR A 377 -32.50 -0.82 -2.06
C TYR A 377 -31.55 -0.30 -3.15
N SER A 378 -31.01 -1.19 -3.99
CA SER A 378 -30.01 -0.86 -5.01
C SER A 378 -30.18 -1.72 -6.27
N GLU A 379 -29.80 -1.18 -7.43
CA GLU A 379 -29.51 -2.06 -8.56
C GLU A 379 -28.14 -2.67 -8.36
N VAL A 380 -28.10 -3.99 -8.14
CA VAL A 380 -26.84 -4.74 -8.14
C VAL A 380 -26.38 -4.86 -9.59
N LYS A 381 -25.30 -4.17 -9.93
CA LYS A 381 -24.57 -4.43 -11.19
C LYS A 381 -23.31 -5.20 -10.85
N ALA A 382 -23.14 -6.36 -11.48
CA ALA A 382 -21.83 -7.00 -11.53
C ALA A 382 -20.86 -6.04 -12.22
N ARG A 383 -19.70 -5.79 -11.60
CA ARG A 383 -18.65 -5.02 -12.25
C ARG A 383 -18.25 -5.76 -13.53
N ALA A 384 -18.36 -5.09 -14.69
CA ALA A 384 -17.84 -5.63 -15.94
C ALA A 384 -16.32 -5.84 -15.77
N ALA A 385 -15.87 -7.04 -16.15
CA ALA A 385 -14.52 -7.56 -15.90
C ALA A 385 -13.42 -6.67 -16.51
#